data_AF-A0A6I4M9G2-F1
#
_entry.id   AF-A0A6I4M9G2-F1
#
_cell.length_a   1.000
_cell.length_b   1.000
_cell.length_c   1.000
_cell.angle_alpha   90.00
_cell.angle_beta   90.00
_cell.angle_gamma   90.00
#
_symmetry.space_group_name_H-M   'P 1'
#
loop_
_entity.id
_entity.type
_entity.pdbx_description
1 polymer ?
#
loop_
_entity_poly.entity_id
_entity_poly.type
_entity_poly.pdbx_seq_one_letter_code
_entity_poly.pdbx_strand_id
1 'polypeptide(L)'
;MVDHETPTDERTELLAGELHERARTLNHLTQGTPGLTRPEAACTIAGNLAQTAFRLAKTAEQLDAFLHRELDAGRLVHERGDGLLPTALKAHDALAAACEQSMNLGESFRGVQGALAAIRGIDADSETPQRAQGETELRVEEQTDQATASDIQPAARDFPRSIGDVLSGPPAAPSSPSHRPSSKPPSPRREM
;
A
#
# COMPACT_ATOMS: atom_id res chain seq x y z
N MET A 1 -19.84 -14.73 39.37
CA MET A 1 -20.53 -14.86 38.07
C MET A 1 -20.00 -13.76 37.19
N VAL A 2 -19.21 -14.09 36.18
CA VAL A 2 -18.76 -13.12 35.18
C VAL A 2 -19.81 -13.17 34.10
N ASP A 3 -20.69 -12.17 34.04
CA ASP A 3 -21.57 -11.98 32.89
C ASP A 3 -20.68 -11.74 31.68
N HIS A 4 -20.54 -12.77 30.84
CA HIS A 4 -20.00 -12.62 29.51
C HIS A 4 -21.08 -11.92 28.69
N GLU A 5 -21.07 -10.59 28.77
CA GLU A 5 -21.83 -9.69 27.91
C GLU A 5 -21.59 -10.14 26.46
N THR A 6 -22.55 -10.89 25.92
CA THR A 6 -22.47 -11.41 24.57
C THR A 6 -22.51 -10.17 23.68
N PRO A 7 -21.46 -9.88 22.88
CA PRO A 7 -21.49 -8.71 22.02
C PRO A 7 -22.69 -8.84 21.10
N THR A 8 -23.69 -7.99 21.28
CA THR A 8 -24.92 -8.05 20.48
C THR A 8 -24.68 -7.44 19.11
N ASP A 9 -25.49 -7.83 18.12
CA ASP A 9 -25.40 -7.29 16.76
C ASP A 9 -25.51 -5.76 16.76
N GLU A 10 -26.33 -5.17 17.65
CA GLU A 10 -26.44 -3.71 17.80
C GLU A 10 -25.12 -3.05 18.19
N ARG A 11 -24.31 -3.71 19.03
CA ARG A 11 -22.98 -3.19 19.40
C ARG A 11 -22.03 -3.23 18.21
N THR A 12 -22.11 -4.26 17.38
CA THR A 12 -21.28 -4.37 16.16
C THR A 12 -21.66 -3.30 15.14
N GLU A 13 -22.95 -3.07 14.94
CA GLU A 13 -23.47 -2.00 14.08
C GLU A 13 -23.03 -0.61 14.56
N LEU A 14 -23.12 -0.34 15.87
CA LEU A 14 -22.68 0.91 16.47
C LEU A 14 -21.17 1.14 16.24
N LEU A 15 -20.34 0.11 16.43
CA LEU A 15 -18.90 0.19 16.17
C LEU A 15 -18.58 0.46 14.70
N ALA A 16 -19.33 -0.13 13.76
CA ALA A 16 -19.20 0.15 12.34
C ALA A 16 -19.55 1.62 12.02
N GLY A 17 -20.60 2.15 12.64
CA GLY A 17 -20.96 3.57 12.57
C GLY A 17 -19.89 4.50 13.13
N GLU A 18 -19.33 4.19 14.31
CA GLU A 18 -18.23 4.95 14.89
C GLU A 18 -16.98 4.96 14.00
N LEU A 19 -16.66 3.83 13.38
CA LEU A 19 -15.54 3.73 12.44
C LEU A 19 -15.73 4.69 11.25
N HIS A 20 -16.94 4.73 10.69
CA HIS A 20 -17.28 5.66 9.61
C HIS A 20 -17.07 7.13 10.04
N GLU A 21 -17.59 7.52 11.19
CA GLU A 21 -17.48 8.90 11.69
C GLU A 21 -16.04 9.29 12.06
N ARG A 22 -15.25 8.35 12.59
CA ARG A 22 -13.82 8.58 12.85
C ARG A 22 -13.04 8.75 11.56
N ALA A 23 -13.33 7.96 10.52
CA ALA A 23 -12.70 8.12 9.21
C ALA A 23 -13.07 9.49 8.58
N ARG A 24 -14.34 9.89 8.67
CA ARG A 24 -14.80 11.22 8.25
C ARG A 24 -14.07 12.34 8.99
N THR A 25 -13.97 12.24 10.31
CA THR A 25 -13.28 13.22 11.17
C THR A 25 -11.80 13.30 10.82
N LEU A 26 -11.13 12.16 10.65
CA LEU A 26 -9.73 12.10 10.23
C LEU A 26 -9.53 12.83 8.89
N ASN A 27 -10.36 12.53 7.89
CA ASN A 27 -10.30 13.19 6.58
C ASN A 27 -10.50 14.71 6.68
N HIS A 28 -11.42 15.16 7.55
CA HIS A 28 -11.63 16.59 7.76
C HIS A 28 -10.41 17.27 8.40
N LEU A 29 -9.81 16.64 9.42
CA LEU A 29 -8.65 17.18 10.12
C LEU A 29 -7.37 17.19 9.25
N THR A 30 -7.23 16.22 8.34
CA THR A 30 -6.09 16.19 7.41
C THR A 30 -6.22 17.21 6.28
N GLN A 31 -7.44 17.61 5.92
CA GLN A 31 -7.72 18.61 4.88
C GLN A 31 -7.83 20.06 5.40
N GLY A 32 -8.26 20.26 6.66
CA GLY A 32 -8.47 21.59 7.24
C GLY A 32 -7.18 22.39 7.42
N THR A 33 -7.26 23.69 7.67
CA THR A 33 -6.09 24.52 8.00
C THR A 33 -5.80 24.46 9.51
N PRO A 34 -4.56 24.22 9.97
CA PRO A 34 -3.33 24.08 9.20
C PRO A 34 -3.07 22.67 8.62
N GLY A 35 -3.90 21.68 8.98
CA GLY A 35 -3.84 20.33 8.42
C GLY A 35 -2.71 19.50 9.02
N LEU A 36 -2.16 18.59 8.22
CA LEU A 36 -0.96 17.84 8.61
C LEU A 36 0.27 18.76 8.59
N THR A 37 0.76 19.10 9.78
CA THR A 37 1.91 20.00 9.96
C THR A 37 3.22 19.28 10.29
N ARG A 38 3.15 17.99 10.65
CA ARG A 38 4.31 17.21 11.13
C ARG A 38 4.48 15.91 10.34
N PRO A 39 5.67 15.64 9.76
CA PRO A 39 5.94 14.37 9.07
C PRO A 39 5.75 13.14 9.95
N GLU A 40 6.05 13.23 11.25
CA GLU A 40 5.84 12.13 12.21
C GLU A 40 4.36 11.76 12.30
N ALA A 41 3.48 12.77 12.32
CA ALA A 41 2.03 12.54 12.36
C ALA A 41 1.54 11.84 11.08
N ALA A 42 2.07 12.22 9.90
CA ALA A 42 1.74 11.56 8.64
C ALA A 42 2.19 10.09 8.63
N CYS A 43 3.39 9.79 9.14
CA CYS A 43 3.90 8.43 9.29
C CYS A 43 3.02 7.59 10.23
N THR A 44 2.65 8.14 11.40
CA THR A 44 1.74 7.47 12.35
C THR A 44 0.36 7.23 11.73
N ILE A 45 -0.20 8.21 11.01
CA ILE A 45 -1.50 8.05 10.34
C ILE A 45 -1.44 6.95 9.29
N ALA A 46 -0.40 6.94 8.44
CA ALA A 46 -0.22 5.88 7.44
C ALA A 46 -0.12 4.50 8.09
N GLY A 47 0.67 4.36 9.16
CA GLY A 47 0.78 3.09 9.88
C GLY A 47 -0.54 2.62 10.51
N ASN A 48 -1.31 3.54 11.09
CA ASN A 48 -2.63 3.21 11.64
C ASN A 48 -3.63 2.83 10.55
N LEU A 49 -3.66 3.57 9.44
CA LEU A 49 -4.53 3.26 8.31
C LEU A 49 -4.18 1.91 7.66
N ALA A 50 -2.89 1.55 7.61
CA ALA A 50 -2.46 0.23 7.17
C ALA A 50 -3.06 -0.88 8.05
N GLN A 51 -2.94 -0.74 9.37
CA GLN A 51 -3.50 -1.70 10.33
C GLN A 51 -5.04 -1.77 10.23
N THR A 52 -5.70 -0.62 10.08
CA THR A 52 -7.16 -0.58 9.89
C THR A 52 -7.57 -1.31 8.63
N ALA A 53 -6.88 -1.10 7.51
CA ALA A 53 -7.18 -1.78 6.24
C ALA A 53 -7.05 -3.31 6.37
N PHE A 54 -5.98 -3.83 7.00
CA PHE A 54 -5.87 -5.27 7.25
C PHE A 54 -6.99 -5.82 8.15
N ARG A 55 -7.47 -5.03 9.12
CA ARG A 55 -8.62 -5.41 9.96
C ARG A 55 -9.94 -5.39 9.19
N LEU A 56 -10.10 -4.49 8.21
CA LEU A 56 -11.25 -4.49 7.31
C LEU A 56 -11.28 -5.74 6.44
N ALA A 57 -10.13 -6.21 5.95
CA ALA A 57 -10.03 -7.49 5.24
C ALA A 57 -10.55 -8.63 6.13
N LYS A 58 -10.13 -8.66 7.40
CA LYS A 58 -10.62 -9.68 8.34
C LYS A 58 -12.11 -9.57 8.63
N THR A 59 -12.64 -8.35 8.69
CA THR A 59 -14.08 -8.10 8.88
C THR A 59 -14.88 -8.61 7.68
N ALA A 60 -14.39 -8.40 6.45
CA ALA A 60 -15.02 -8.93 5.25
C ALA A 60 -15.08 -10.48 5.26
N GLU A 61 -14.00 -11.16 5.65
CA GLU A 61 -13.99 -12.63 5.83
C GLU A 61 -15.02 -13.10 6.88
N GLN A 62 -15.19 -12.34 7.96
CA GLN A 62 -16.15 -12.68 9.01
C GLN A 62 -17.60 -12.53 8.53
N LEU A 63 -17.90 -11.48 7.75
CA LEU A 63 -19.19 -11.30 7.10
C LEU A 63 -19.48 -12.40 6.07
N ASP A 64 -18.46 -12.81 5.32
CA ASP A 64 -18.55 -13.89 4.34
C ASP A 64 -18.88 -15.24 5.01
N ALA A 65 -18.16 -15.56 6.08
CA ALA A 65 -18.42 -16.75 6.89
C ALA A 65 -19.79 -16.70 7.57
N PHE A 66 -20.26 -15.52 7.99
CA PHE A 66 -21.63 -15.35 8.51
C PHE A 66 -22.66 -15.65 7.42
N LEU A 67 -22.53 -15.02 6.24
CA LEU A 67 -23.44 -15.22 5.12
C LEU A 67 -23.54 -16.70 4.73
N HIS A 68 -22.39 -17.38 4.65
CA HIS A 68 -22.33 -18.81 4.35
C HIS A 68 -23.11 -19.64 5.38
N ARG A 69 -22.91 -19.39 6.68
CA ARG A 69 -23.64 -20.09 7.75
C ARG A 69 -25.15 -19.83 7.72
N GLU A 70 -25.59 -18.61 7.41
CA GLU A 70 -27.01 -18.28 7.33
C GLU A 70 -27.69 -18.92 6.11
N LEU A 71 -26.97 -19.02 4.98
CA LEU A 71 -27.41 -19.72 3.78
C LEU A 71 -27.59 -21.22 4.04
N ASP A 72 -26.58 -21.87 4.60
CA ASP A 72 -26.60 -23.31 4.90
C ASP A 72 -27.72 -23.66 5.89
N ALA A 73 -28.01 -22.75 6.83
CA ALA A 73 -29.09 -22.91 7.78
C ALA A 73 -30.47 -22.58 7.21
N GLY A 74 -30.57 -22.11 5.97
CA GLY A 74 -31.84 -21.72 5.33
C GLY A 74 -32.54 -20.55 6.02
N ARG A 75 -31.80 -19.72 6.79
CA ARG A 75 -32.38 -18.58 7.54
C ARG A 75 -32.51 -17.32 6.70
N LEU A 76 -31.83 -17.25 5.55
CA LEU A 76 -31.95 -16.12 4.64
C LEU A 76 -33.22 -16.22 3.80
N VAL A 77 -34.02 -15.17 3.84
CA VAL A 77 -35.21 -15.00 3.00
C VAL A 77 -34.93 -13.90 1.99
N HIS A 78 -35.32 -14.13 0.73
CA HIS A 78 -35.21 -13.11 -0.31
C HIS A 78 -36.62 -12.63 -0.69
N GLU A 79 -36.91 -11.35 -0.44
CA GLU A 79 -38.25 -10.79 -0.64
C GLU A 79 -38.54 -10.36 -2.09
N ARG A 80 -37.52 -10.25 -2.95
CA ARG A 80 -37.61 -9.50 -4.22
C ARG A 80 -37.81 -10.31 -5.50
N GLY A 81 -38.12 -11.60 -5.41
CA GLY A 81 -38.43 -12.44 -6.59
C GLY A 81 -37.21 -12.85 -7.44
N ASP A 82 -36.03 -12.28 -7.19
CA ASP A 82 -34.76 -12.86 -7.65
C ASP A 82 -34.42 -14.11 -6.82
N GLY A 83 -33.67 -15.04 -7.40
CA GLY A 83 -33.20 -16.22 -6.68
C GLY A 83 -32.27 -15.83 -5.53
N LEU A 84 -32.49 -16.41 -4.34
CA LEU A 84 -31.61 -16.25 -3.17
C LEU A 84 -30.16 -16.62 -3.52
N LEU A 85 -29.95 -17.73 -4.23
CA LEU A 85 -28.62 -18.25 -4.55
C LEU A 85 -27.80 -17.31 -5.46
N PRO A 86 -28.33 -16.80 -6.59
CA PRO A 86 -27.64 -15.76 -7.38
C PRO A 86 -27.28 -14.51 -6.57
N THR A 87 -28.11 -14.10 -5.62
CA THR A 87 -27.86 -12.93 -4.78
C THR A 87 -26.75 -13.20 -3.76
N ALA A 88 -26.78 -14.37 -3.13
CA ALA A 88 -25.74 -14.83 -2.22
C ALA A 88 -24.37 -14.90 -2.88
N LEU A 89 -24.29 -15.48 -4.09
CA LEU A 89 -23.04 -15.55 -4.86
C LEU A 89 -22.46 -14.16 -5.12
N LYS A 90 -23.30 -13.19 -5.53
CA LYS A 90 -22.85 -11.80 -5.71
C LYS A 90 -22.31 -11.18 -4.42
N ALA A 91 -22.91 -11.50 -3.28
CA ALA A 91 -22.44 -10.99 -1.98
C ALA A 91 -21.10 -11.63 -1.58
N HIS A 92 -20.91 -12.94 -1.80
CA HIS A 92 -19.63 -13.62 -1.61
C HIS A 92 -18.53 -13.00 -2.50
N ASP A 93 -18.81 -12.81 -3.79
CA ASP A 93 -17.86 -12.20 -4.73
C ASP A 93 -17.47 -10.77 -4.28
N ALA A 94 -18.44 -9.99 -3.82
CA ALA A 94 -18.20 -8.64 -3.32
C ALA A 94 -17.35 -8.63 -2.04
N LEU A 95 -17.57 -9.56 -1.12
CA LEU A 95 -16.80 -9.68 0.12
C LEU A 95 -15.37 -10.17 -0.16
N ALA A 96 -15.19 -11.09 -1.10
CA ALA A 96 -13.87 -11.51 -1.57
C ALA A 96 -13.09 -10.33 -2.17
N ALA A 97 -13.74 -9.55 -3.05
CA ALA A 97 -13.13 -8.35 -3.62
C ALA A 97 -12.81 -7.29 -2.55
N ALA A 98 -13.70 -7.08 -1.57
CA ALA A 98 -13.45 -6.16 -0.46
C ALA A 98 -12.25 -6.60 0.41
N CYS A 99 -12.08 -7.90 0.62
CA CYS A 99 -10.94 -8.47 1.33
C CYS A 99 -9.62 -8.15 0.59
N GLU A 100 -9.55 -8.47 -0.70
CA GLU A 100 -8.38 -8.21 -1.54
C GLU A 100 -8.04 -6.70 -1.57
N GLN A 101 -9.03 -5.86 -1.83
CA GLN A 101 -8.85 -4.40 -1.87
C GLN A 101 -8.35 -3.85 -0.54
N SER A 102 -8.85 -4.37 0.58
CA SER A 102 -8.42 -3.96 1.92
C SER A 102 -6.97 -4.38 2.21
N MET A 103 -6.55 -5.56 1.75
CA MET A 103 -5.13 -5.98 1.85
C MET A 103 -4.22 -5.07 1.02
N ASN A 104 -4.58 -4.81 -0.25
CA ASN A 104 -3.84 -3.93 -1.14
C ASN A 104 -3.74 -2.50 -0.59
N LEU A 105 -4.81 -2.00 0.03
CA LEU A 105 -4.83 -0.70 0.71
C LEU A 105 -3.88 -0.69 1.91
N GLY A 106 -3.86 -1.76 2.71
CA GLY A 106 -2.96 -1.92 3.84
C GLY A 106 -1.48 -1.90 3.42
N GLU A 107 -1.15 -2.62 2.34
CA GLU A 107 0.19 -2.62 1.75
C GLU A 107 0.58 -1.24 1.22
N SER A 108 -0.34 -0.56 0.54
CA SER A 108 -0.12 0.80 0.02
C SER A 108 0.21 1.78 1.15
N PHE A 109 -0.55 1.77 2.24
CA PHE A 109 -0.27 2.63 3.39
C PHE A 109 1.04 2.27 4.11
N ARG A 110 1.39 0.98 4.20
CA ARG A 110 2.69 0.55 4.73
C ARG A 110 3.83 1.05 3.86
N GLY A 111 3.67 1.01 2.54
CA GLY A 111 4.62 1.58 1.58
C GLY A 111 4.80 3.09 1.79
N VAL A 112 3.71 3.84 1.94
CA VAL A 112 3.74 5.28 2.26
C VAL A 112 4.46 5.53 3.59
N GLN A 113 4.15 4.76 4.62
CA GLN A 113 4.82 4.87 5.92
C GLN A 113 6.34 4.66 5.79
N GLY A 114 6.77 3.64 5.03
CA GLY A 114 8.18 3.35 4.79
C GLY A 114 8.89 4.47 4.03
N ALA A 115 8.26 5.01 2.98
CA ALA A 115 8.79 6.14 2.22
C ALA A 115 8.93 7.41 3.10
N LEU A 116 7.92 7.72 3.93
CA LEU A 116 7.98 8.85 4.85
C LEU A 116 9.06 8.67 5.93
N ALA A 117 9.25 7.45 6.43
CA ALA A 117 10.30 7.15 7.38
C ALA A 117 11.71 7.32 6.77
N ALA A 118 11.89 6.94 5.51
CA ALA A 118 13.14 7.13 4.78
C ALA A 118 13.47 8.61 4.59
N ILE A 119 12.47 9.44 4.21
CA ILE A 119 12.64 10.89 4.08
C ILE A 119 13.13 11.49 5.41
N ARG A 120 12.51 11.12 6.53
CA ARG A 120 12.93 11.58 7.87
C ARG A 120 14.33 11.10 8.26
N GLY A 121 14.74 9.91 7.80
CA GLY A 121 16.07 9.36 8.05
C GLY A 121 17.19 10.10 7.30
N ILE A 122 16.92 10.54 6.06
CA ILE A 122 17.88 11.31 5.24
C ILE A 122 18.21 12.66 5.90
N ASP A 123 17.24 13.28 6.58
CA ASP A 123 17.47 14.54 7.31
C ASP A 123 18.35 14.36 8.56
N ALA A 124 18.39 13.17 9.18
CA ALA A 124 19.21 12.90 10.36
C ALA A 124 20.69 12.61 10.03
N ASP A 125 20.98 12.09 8.84
CA ASP A 125 22.36 11.83 8.37
C ASP A 125 23.00 13.04 7.64
N SER A 126 22.24 14.12 7.46
CA SER A 126 22.70 15.35 6.77
C SER A 126 23.48 16.32 7.68
N GLU A 127 23.64 16.02 8.97
CA GLU A 127 24.50 16.77 9.89
C GLU A 127 25.77 15.97 10.26
N THR A 128 26.64 15.70 9.28
CA THR A 128 28.06 15.47 9.59
C THR A 128 28.87 16.73 9.25
N PRO A 129 29.39 17.46 10.26
CA PRO A 129 30.27 18.58 10.02
C PRO A 129 31.61 18.09 9.47
N GLN A 130 31.92 18.51 8.25
CA GLN A 130 33.30 18.55 7.75
C GLN A 130 34.16 19.41 8.68
N ARG A 131 35.01 18.78 9.50
CA ARG A 131 36.36 19.30 9.79
C ARG A 131 37.29 18.26 10.45
N ALA A 132 38.36 18.00 9.69
CA ALA A 132 39.76 17.93 10.10
C ALA A 132 40.26 16.75 10.97
N GLN A 133 40.98 15.86 10.27
CA GLN A 133 42.37 15.45 10.50
C GLN A 133 42.83 15.00 11.90
N GLY A 134 43.43 13.81 11.94
CA GLY A 134 44.27 13.35 13.04
C GLY A 134 44.79 11.94 12.79
N GLU A 135 45.80 11.81 11.93
CA GLU A 135 46.66 10.63 11.83
C GLU A 135 47.31 10.32 13.19
N THR A 136 47.30 9.08 13.68
CA THR A 136 48.46 8.45 14.33
C THR A 136 48.34 6.92 14.33
N GLU A 137 49.05 6.33 13.37
CA GLU A 137 49.88 5.12 13.42
C GLU A 137 49.94 4.16 14.64
N LEU A 138 50.16 2.88 14.25
CA LEU A 138 50.93 1.79 14.88
C LEU A 138 50.21 0.79 15.80
N ARG A 139 49.94 -0.40 15.24
CA ARG A 139 50.56 -1.64 15.74
C ARG A 139 50.60 -2.74 14.68
N VAL A 140 51.81 -2.99 14.19
CA VAL A 140 52.24 -4.19 13.45
C VAL A 140 52.63 -5.23 14.49
N GLU A 141 52.08 -6.45 14.40
CA GLU A 141 52.82 -7.67 14.71
C GLU A 141 52.46 -8.74 13.66
N GLU A 142 53.49 -9.12 12.91
CA GLU A 142 53.52 -10.14 11.87
C GLU A 142 53.49 -11.55 12.46
N GLN A 143 52.79 -12.47 11.79
CA GLN A 143 53.30 -13.84 11.68
C GLN A 143 52.88 -14.47 10.35
N THR A 144 53.91 -14.70 9.55
CA THR A 144 53.98 -15.31 8.22
C THR A 144 53.72 -16.82 8.23
N ASP A 145 53.06 -17.33 7.19
CA ASP A 145 53.67 -18.38 6.34
C ASP A 145 53.01 -18.51 4.94
N GLN A 146 53.89 -18.39 3.92
CA GLN A 146 54.00 -19.03 2.59
C GLN A 146 52.76 -19.19 1.67
N ALA A 147 52.70 -18.45 0.55
CA ALA A 147 53.26 -18.77 -0.80
C ALA A 147 52.35 -19.74 -1.61
N THR A 148 51.87 -19.50 -2.84
CA THR A 148 52.13 -18.56 -3.94
C THR A 148 50.95 -18.67 -4.95
N ALA A 149 50.81 -17.65 -5.79
CA ALA A 149 50.20 -17.63 -7.13
C ALA A 149 48.82 -16.96 -7.27
N SER A 150 48.91 -15.76 -7.85
CA SER A 150 48.07 -15.24 -8.93
C SER A 150 46.57 -15.03 -8.72
N ASP A 151 46.22 -13.74 -8.86
CA ASP A 151 45.13 -13.29 -9.73
C ASP A 151 43.71 -13.27 -9.15
N ILE A 152 43.55 -12.62 -8.00
CA ILE A 152 42.23 -12.15 -7.57
C ILE A 152 42.14 -10.65 -7.87
N GLN A 153 41.67 -10.32 -9.07
CA GLN A 153 41.21 -8.96 -9.36
C GLN A 153 40.03 -8.61 -8.44
N PRO A 154 39.93 -7.37 -7.95
CA PRO A 154 38.76 -6.94 -7.18
C PRO A 154 37.49 -7.10 -8.02
N ALA A 155 36.47 -7.74 -7.44
CA ALA A 155 35.17 -8.05 -8.06
C ALA A 155 34.33 -6.84 -8.50
N ALA A 156 34.90 -5.64 -8.51
CA ALA A 156 34.25 -4.40 -8.92
C ALA A 156 34.02 -4.31 -10.44
N ARG A 157 34.54 -5.27 -11.23
CA ARG A 157 34.41 -5.29 -12.69
C ARG A 157 33.30 -6.20 -13.24
N ASP A 158 32.62 -6.95 -12.38
CA ASP A 158 31.61 -7.95 -12.79
C ASP A 158 30.15 -7.49 -12.58
N PHE A 159 29.93 -6.22 -12.22
CA PHE A 159 28.58 -5.66 -12.15
C PHE A 159 28.16 -5.06 -13.51
N PRO A 160 26.92 -5.28 -13.96
CA PRO A 160 26.38 -4.57 -15.13
C PRO A 160 26.39 -3.06 -14.88
N ARG A 161 26.73 -2.29 -15.93
CA ARG A 161 26.81 -0.82 -15.87
C ARG A 161 25.55 -0.22 -15.26
N SER A 162 25.71 0.81 -14.42
CA SER A 162 24.60 1.56 -13.83
C SER A 162 23.69 2.14 -14.92
N ILE A 163 22.38 2.12 -14.71
CA ILE A 163 21.35 2.57 -15.65
C ILE A 163 21.60 4.00 -16.15
N GLY A 164 22.28 4.84 -15.36
CA GLY A 164 22.68 6.20 -15.76
C GLY A 164 23.61 6.27 -16.97
N ASP A 165 24.47 5.25 -17.18
CA ASP A 165 25.39 5.19 -18.33
C ASP A 165 24.71 4.78 -19.63
N VAL A 166 23.55 4.10 -19.56
CA VAL A 166 22.77 3.69 -20.74
C VAL A 166 21.89 4.83 -21.26
N LEU A 167 21.56 5.81 -20.42
CA LEU A 167 20.63 6.89 -20.75
C LEU A 167 21.31 8.17 -21.26
N SER A 168 22.64 8.23 -21.32
CA SER A 168 23.39 9.42 -21.76
C SER A 168 23.58 9.51 -23.30
N GLY A 169 22.77 8.78 -24.08
CA GLY A 169 22.73 8.92 -25.54
C GLY A 169 21.99 10.19 -25.97
N PRO A 170 22.46 10.90 -27.02
CA PRO A 170 21.86 12.17 -27.45
C PRO A 170 20.40 11.98 -27.92
N PRO A 171 19.50 12.94 -27.65
CA PRO A 171 18.08 12.79 -27.97
C PRO A 171 17.87 12.75 -29.49
N ALA A 172 17.32 11.64 -29.98
CA ALA A 172 16.75 11.57 -31.31
C ALA A 172 15.53 12.51 -31.38
N ALA A 173 15.48 13.32 -32.44
CA ALA A 173 14.45 14.33 -32.66
C ALA A 173 13.02 13.76 -32.61
N PRO A 174 12.03 14.54 -32.15
CA PRO A 174 10.64 14.09 -32.09
C PRO A 174 10.07 13.91 -33.50
N SER A 175 9.76 12.68 -33.88
CA SER A 175 8.92 12.38 -35.03
C SER A 175 7.46 12.74 -34.70
N SER A 176 6.87 13.55 -35.57
CA SER A 176 5.51 14.10 -35.47
C SER A 176 4.43 13.03 -35.27
N PRO A 177 3.37 13.31 -34.48
CA PRO A 177 2.26 12.37 -34.29
C PRO A 177 1.42 12.26 -35.56
N SER A 178 1.36 11.04 -36.09
CA SER A 178 0.52 10.66 -37.23
C SER A 178 -0.97 10.79 -36.88
N HIS A 179 -1.71 11.39 -37.82
CA HIS A 179 -3.14 11.64 -37.79
C HIS A 179 -3.97 10.40 -37.42
N ARG A 180 -4.76 10.49 -36.34
CA ARG A 180 -5.93 9.61 -36.16
C ARG A 180 -7.03 10.03 -37.14
N PRO A 181 -7.60 9.12 -37.96
CA PRO A 181 -8.81 9.42 -38.70
C PRO A 181 -9.99 9.58 -37.72
N SER A 182 -10.68 10.71 -37.81
CA SER A 182 -11.90 10.99 -37.06
C SER A 182 -13.01 10.04 -37.49
N SER A 183 -13.50 9.21 -36.58
CA SER A 183 -14.75 8.46 -36.77
C SER A 183 -15.93 9.43 -36.76
N LYS A 184 -16.49 9.70 -37.94
CA LYS A 184 -17.78 10.39 -38.08
C LYS A 184 -18.87 9.59 -37.35
N PRO A 185 -19.71 10.21 -36.52
CA PRO A 185 -20.90 9.56 -35.98
C PRO A 185 -21.96 9.36 -37.10
N PRO A 186 -22.72 8.25 -37.09
CA PRO A 186 -23.77 7.99 -38.08
C PRO A 186 -24.96 8.93 -37.91
N SER A 187 -25.53 9.38 -39.03
CA SER A 187 -26.67 10.30 -39.09
C SER A 187 -27.99 9.65 -38.62
N PRO A 188 -28.91 10.42 -38.00
CA PRO A 188 -30.19 9.91 -37.52
C PRO A 188 -31.12 9.50 -38.67
N ARG A 189 -31.74 8.33 -38.52
CA ARG A 189 -32.73 7.76 -39.43
C ARG A 189 -34.02 8.57 -39.35
N ARG A 190 -34.47 9.16 -40.46
CA ARG A 190 -35.82 9.74 -40.58
C ARG A 190 -36.85 8.62 -40.53
N GLU A 191 -37.80 8.74 -39.62
CA GLU A 191 -39.05 7.97 -39.63
C GLU A 191 -39.98 8.54 -40.70
N MET A 192 -40.62 7.64 -41.45
CA MET A 192 -41.81 7.87 -42.28
C MET A 192 -42.90 6.93 -41.78
#